data_AF-A0A3A9VVM7-F1
#
_entry.id   AF-A0A3A9VVM7-F1
#
_cell.length_a   1.000
_cell.length_b   1.000
_cell.length_c   1.000
_cell.angle_alpha   90.00
_cell.angle_beta   90.00
_cell.angle_gamma   90.00
#
_symmetry.space_group_name_H-M   'P 1'
#
loop_
_entity.id
_entity.type
_entity.pdbx_description
1 polymer ?
#
loop_
_entity_poly.entity_id
_entity_poly.type
_entity_poly.pdbx_seq_one_letter_code
_entity_poly.pdbx_strand_id
1 'polypeptide(L)'
;MNTNQKIKKALMVFGICIAFSSCEYNVENEDGPIEIDLCDPAISFATQVKPIIDNNCITCHGGNQAPDLRTFAGISANAERVKDQVTTRRMPLGGSLSNEEIETIRCWVENGGLNN
;
A
#
# COMPACT_ATOMS: atom_id res chain seq x y z
N MET A 1 4.58 28.55 -59.90
CA MET A 1 4.93 27.63 -58.79
C MET A 1 5.05 26.21 -59.34
N ASN A 2 6.26 25.67 -59.33
CA ASN A 2 6.76 24.69 -60.29
C ASN A 2 6.33 23.29 -59.86
N THR A 3 5.81 22.45 -60.76
CA THR A 3 5.27 21.12 -60.44
C THR A 3 6.26 20.24 -59.66
N ASN A 4 7.55 20.37 -59.98
CA ASN A 4 8.66 19.71 -59.27
C ASN A 4 8.81 20.16 -57.79
N GLN A 5 8.43 21.40 -57.46
CA GLN A 5 8.45 21.92 -56.09
C GLN A 5 7.22 21.43 -55.29
N LYS A 6 6.09 21.15 -55.96
CA LYS A 6 4.92 20.51 -55.33
C LYS A 6 5.19 19.03 -55.01
N ILE A 7 5.86 18.31 -55.91
CA ILE A 7 6.23 16.90 -55.71
C ILE A 7 7.29 16.75 -54.61
N LYS A 8 8.31 17.61 -54.58
CA LYS A 8 9.32 17.63 -53.50
C LYS A 8 8.70 17.94 -52.13
N LYS A 9 7.76 18.88 -52.06
CA LYS A 9 7.01 19.18 -50.83
C LYS A 9 6.10 18.02 -50.41
N ALA A 10 5.42 17.38 -51.35
CA ALA A 10 4.57 16.22 -51.06
C ALA A 10 5.39 15.01 -50.54
N LEU A 11 6.56 14.73 -51.14
CA LEU A 11 7.47 13.68 -50.68
C LEU A 11 8.08 13.99 -49.30
N MET A 12 8.39 15.25 -49.02
CA MET A 12 8.93 15.69 -47.72
C MET A 12 7.90 15.63 -46.59
N VAL A 13 6.61 15.87 -46.90
CA VAL A 13 5.51 15.79 -45.91
C VAL A 13 5.14 14.34 -45.60
N PHE A 14 5.16 13.43 -46.59
CA PHE A 14 4.84 12.01 -46.39
C PHE A 14 5.90 11.26 -45.54
N GLY A 15 7.17 11.63 -45.64
CA GLY A 15 8.25 11.04 -44.84
C GLY A 15 8.25 11.43 -43.35
N ILE A 16 7.65 12.58 -43.00
CA ILE A 16 7.60 13.10 -41.62
C ILE A 16 6.54 12.38 -40.76
N CYS A 17 5.52 11.78 -41.37
CA CYS A 17 4.44 11.11 -40.65
C CYS A 17 4.82 9.72 -40.10
N ILE A 18 5.91 9.12 -40.58
CA ILE A 18 6.32 7.75 -40.19
C ILE A 18 7.14 7.77 -38.88
N ALA A 19 7.54 8.94 -38.38
CA ALA A 19 8.44 9.08 -37.24
C ALA A 19 7.77 9.09 -35.85
N PHE A 20 6.44 8.96 -35.74
CA PHE A 20 5.72 9.18 -34.48
C PHE A 20 5.06 7.94 -33.84
N SER A 21 5.33 6.72 -34.33
CA SER A 21 4.71 5.51 -33.77
C SER A 21 5.74 4.47 -33.33
N SER A 22 6.59 4.85 -32.38
CA SER A 22 7.23 3.87 -31.50
C SER A 22 7.41 4.49 -30.11
N CYS A 23 6.32 4.53 -29.34
CA CYS A 23 6.46 4.51 -27.89
C CYS A 23 6.90 3.10 -27.51
N GLU A 24 8.21 2.87 -27.45
CA GLU A 24 8.73 1.65 -26.83
C GLU A 24 8.60 1.85 -25.32
N TYR A 25 7.57 1.26 -24.72
CA TYR A 25 7.44 1.14 -23.28
C TYR A 25 8.40 0.03 -22.85
N ASN A 26 9.68 0.40 -22.68
CA ASN A 26 10.63 -0.47 -22.02
C ASN A 26 10.28 -0.46 -20.53
N VAL A 27 9.59 -1.50 -20.07
CA VAL A 27 9.60 -1.85 -18.64
C VAL A 27 11.02 -2.32 -18.35
N GLU A 28 11.80 -1.44 -17.76
CA GLU A 28 13.01 -1.83 -17.06
C GLU A 28 12.52 -2.69 -15.89
N ASN A 29 12.58 -4.01 -16.03
CA ASN A 29 12.50 -4.89 -14.88
C ASN A 29 13.75 -4.61 -14.05
N GLU A 30 13.61 -3.75 -13.05
CA GLU A 30 14.55 -3.71 -11.94
C GLU A 30 14.37 -5.01 -11.16
N ASP A 31 15.01 -6.08 -11.64
CA ASP A 31 15.26 -7.28 -10.86
C ASP A 31 16.33 -6.96 -9.80
N GLY A 32 15.98 -6.03 -8.89
CA GLY A 32 16.64 -5.91 -7.61
C GLY A 32 16.43 -7.22 -6.82
N PRO A 33 17.30 -7.54 -5.85
CA PRO A 33 17.02 -8.62 -4.93
C PRO A 33 15.60 -8.41 -4.39
N ILE A 34 14.73 -9.42 -4.53
CA ILE A 34 13.43 -9.42 -3.89
C ILE A 34 13.72 -9.36 -2.40
N GLU A 35 13.70 -8.17 -1.79
CA GLU A 35 13.56 -8.05 -0.35
C GLU A 35 12.20 -8.64 -0.03
N ILE A 36 12.23 -9.91 0.35
CA ILE A 36 11.05 -10.61 0.81
C ILE A 36 10.71 -9.91 2.13
N ASP A 37 9.72 -9.01 2.09
CA ASP A 37 9.11 -8.37 3.26
C ASP A 37 8.37 -9.46 4.05
N LEU A 38 9.15 -10.31 4.71
CA LEU A 38 8.67 -11.43 5.49
C LEU A 38 8.35 -10.91 6.88
N CYS A 39 7.09 -11.10 7.27
CA CYS A 39 6.67 -10.85 8.62
C CYS A 39 7.39 -11.74 9.63
N ASP A 40 7.84 -11.14 10.73
CA ASP A 40 8.41 -11.87 11.85
C ASP A 40 7.35 -12.83 12.43
N PRO A 41 7.55 -14.16 12.39
CA PRO A 41 6.58 -15.11 12.95
C PRO A 41 6.48 -15.03 14.48
N ALA A 42 7.40 -14.34 15.15
CA ALA A 42 7.43 -14.23 16.61
C ALA A 42 6.56 -13.10 17.18
N ILE A 43 5.86 -12.32 16.34
CA ILE A 43 4.98 -11.25 16.84
C ILE A 43 3.94 -11.81 17.82
N SER A 44 3.95 -11.27 19.04
CA SER A 44 2.99 -11.60 20.09
C SER A 44 1.85 -10.59 20.16
N PHE A 45 0.61 -11.10 20.21
CA PHE A 45 -0.53 -10.24 20.48
C PHE A 45 -0.40 -9.55 21.84
N ALA A 46 -0.09 -10.31 22.90
CA ALA A 46 -0.13 -9.82 24.26
C ALA A 46 0.91 -8.72 24.52
N THR A 47 2.13 -8.87 23.99
CA THR A 47 3.25 -7.96 24.31
C THR A 47 3.52 -6.91 23.25
N GLN A 48 3.10 -7.10 22.00
CA GLN A 48 3.42 -6.16 20.92
C GLN A 48 2.17 -5.50 20.33
N VAL A 49 1.14 -6.27 19.97
CA VAL A 49 -0.05 -5.71 19.30
C VAL A 49 -0.97 -5.00 20.28
N LYS A 50 -1.30 -5.66 21.40
CA LYS A 50 -2.27 -5.13 22.36
C LYS A 50 -1.86 -3.77 22.93
N PRO A 51 -0.60 -3.52 23.33
CA PRO A 51 -0.18 -2.20 23.78
C PRO A 51 -0.38 -1.10 22.72
N ILE A 52 -0.13 -1.40 21.43
CA ILE A 52 -0.36 -0.45 20.34
C ILE A 52 -1.84 -0.10 20.23
N ILE A 53 -2.72 -1.12 20.27
CA ILE A 53 -4.18 -0.92 20.21
C ILE A 53 -4.67 -0.14 21.44
N ASP A 54 -4.21 -0.52 22.64
CA ASP A 54 -4.60 0.12 23.91
C ASP A 54 -4.18 1.60 23.94
N ASN A 55 -3.00 1.94 23.41
CA ASN A 55 -2.50 3.32 23.46
C ASN A 55 -3.13 4.22 22.39
N ASN A 56 -3.45 3.66 21.21
CA ASN A 56 -3.75 4.48 20.04
C ASN A 56 -5.21 4.37 19.56
N CYS A 57 -5.96 3.34 19.96
CA CYS A 57 -7.27 3.05 19.36
C CYS A 57 -8.43 3.17 20.35
N ILE A 58 -8.25 2.75 21.60
CA ILE A 58 -9.37 2.56 22.54
C ILE A 58 -10.07 3.87 22.97
N THR A 59 -9.45 5.03 22.79
CA THR A 59 -10.09 6.32 23.10
C THR A 59 -11.43 6.46 22.37
N CYS A 60 -11.48 6.06 21.09
CA CYS A 60 -12.72 6.02 20.31
C CYS A 60 -13.30 4.60 20.29
N HIS A 61 -12.45 3.59 20.09
CA HIS A 61 -12.85 2.18 19.91
C HIS A 61 -12.96 1.39 21.22
N GLY A 62 -13.12 2.06 22.36
CA GLY A 62 -13.23 1.47 23.69
C GLY A 62 -14.66 1.09 24.10
N GLY A 63 -15.54 0.82 23.14
CA GLY A 63 -16.98 0.58 23.35
C GLY A 63 -17.87 1.80 23.10
N ASN A 64 -17.29 2.98 22.86
CA ASN A 64 -18.03 4.20 22.48
C ASN A 64 -18.34 4.25 20.98
N GLN A 65 -17.49 3.60 20.16
CA GLN A 65 -17.63 3.49 18.72
C GLN A 65 -17.30 2.07 18.28
N ALA A 66 -18.06 1.55 17.30
CA ALA A 66 -17.78 0.25 16.70
C ALA A 66 -16.57 0.32 15.73
N PRO A 67 -15.73 -0.72 15.65
CA PRO A 67 -15.73 -1.90 16.53
C PRO A 67 -15.19 -1.60 17.93
N ASP A 68 -15.58 -2.41 18.92
CA ASP A 68 -14.97 -2.42 20.25
C ASP A 68 -13.66 -3.24 20.20
N LEU A 69 -12.55 -2.58 20.48
CA LEU A 69 -11.20 -3.11 20.39
C LEU A 69 -10.56 -3.34 21.76
N ARG A 70 -11.33 -3.44 22.85
CA ARG A 70 -10.78 -3.66 24.20
C ARG A 70 -10.35 -5.11 24.47
N THR A 71 -10.92 -6.06 23.73
CA THR A 71 -10.72 -7.49 23.96
C THR A 71 -10.03 -8.14 22.77
N PHE A 72 -9.29 -9.22 23.01
CA PHE A 72 -8.71 -10.02 21.91
C PHE A 72 -9.78 -10.40 20.89
N ALA A 73 -10.94 -10.90 21.32
CA ALA A 73 -12.02 -11.32 20.42
C ALA A 73 -12.53 -10.15 19.54
N GLY A 74 -12.65 -8.95 20.12
CA GLY A 74 -13.02 -7.75 19.38
C GLY A 74 -11.97 -7.33 18.34
N ILE A 75 -10.69 -7.39 18.72
CA ILE A 75 -9.57 -7.05 17.84
C ILE A 75 -9.43 -8.08 16.72
N SER A 76 -9.36 -9.38 17.04
CA SER A 76 -9.18 -10.45 16.05
C SER A 76 -10.35 -10.57 15.08
N ALA A 77 -11.60 -10.37 15.55
CA ALA A 77 -12.77 -10.32 14.65
C ALA A 77 -12.73 -9.13 13.67
N ASN A 78 -11.91 -8.11 13.92
CA ASN A 78 -11.77 -6.92 13.07
C ASN A 78 -10.35 -6.75 12.52
N ALA A 79 -9.49 -7.76 12.63
CA ALA A 79 -8.06 -7.68 12.36
C ALA A 79 -7.74 -7.12 10.96
N GLU A 80 -8.36 -7.69 9.92
CA GLU A 80 -8.19 -7.23 8.53
C GLU A 80 -8.60 -5.77 8.34
N ARG A 81 -9.74 -5.37 8.92
CA ARG A 81 -10.20 -3.98 8.86
C ARG A 81 -9.24 -3.03 9.58
N VAL A 82 -8.72 -3.44 10.74
CA VAL A 82 -7.72 -2.67 11.48
C VAL A 82 -6.46 -2.52 10.64
N LYS A 83 -5.92 -3.61 10.10
CA LYS A 83 -4.77 -3.61 9.19
C LYS A 83 -4.98 -2.62 8.04
N ASP A 84 -6.09 -2.71 7.32
CA ASP A 84 -6.39 -1.81 6.20
C ASP A 84 -6.44 -0.34 6.61
N GLN A 85 -7.04 -0.01 7.75
CA GLN A 85 -7.13 1.39 8.20
C GLN A 85 -5.77 1.94 8.62
N VAL A 86 -4.91 1.13 9.25
CA VAL A 86 -3.58 1.60 9.70
C VAL A 86 -2.59 1.66 8.55
N THR A 87 -2.59 0.71 7.61
CA THR A 87 -1.71 0.72 6.43
C THR A 87 -2.07 1.86 5.47
N THR A 88 -3.36 2.19 5.34
CA THR A 88 -3.82 3.36 4.57
C THR A 88 -3.77 4.67 5.35
N ARG A 89 -3.27 4.64 6.60
CA ARG A 89 -3.15 5.80 7.51
C ARG A 89 -4.45 6.61 7.69
N ARG A 90 -5.59 5.94 7.64
CA ARG A 90 -6.90 6.55 7.92
C ARG A 90 -7.22 6.57 9.41
N MET A 91 -6.63 5.63 10.16
CA MET A 91 -6.72 5.57 11.61
C MET A 91 -5.31 5.51 12.22
N PRO A 92 -5.12 6.09 13.42
CA PRO A 92 -6.10 6.84 14.21
C PRO A 92 -6.40 8.25 13.65
N LEU A 93 -7.56 8.83 13.98
CA LEU A 93 -7.88 10.21 13.61
C LEU A 93 -7.08 11.20 14.46
N GLY A 94 -6.49 12.22 13.83
CA GLY A 94 -5.74 13.27 14.53
C GLY A 94 -4.36 12.85 15.04
N GLY A 95 -3.88 11.66 14.64
CA GLY A 95 -2.55 11.15 14.92
C GLY A 95 -2.14 10.13 13.87
N SER A 96 -0.97 9.52 14.03
CA SER A 96 -0.53 8.43 13.16
C SER A 96 0.32 7.45 13.96
N LEU A 97 0.17 6.17 13.66
CA LEU A 97 1.13 5.15 14.09
C LEU A 97 2.47 5.36 13.38
N SER A 98 3.55 4.95 14.03
CA SER A 98 4.84 4.77 13.37
C SER A 98 4.78 3.64 12.36
N ASN A 99 5.75 3.60 11.45
CA ASN A 99 5.85 2.49 10.48
C ASN A 99 6.05 1.16 11.22
N GLU A 100 6.87 1.10 12.27
CA GLU A 100 7.11 -0.12 13.04
C GLU A 100 5.84 -0.65 13.73
N GLU A 101 4.97 0.23 14.24
CA GLU A 101 3.68 -0.16 14.80
C GLU A 101 2.70 -0.67 13.73
N ILE A 102 2.68 -0.03 12.56
CA ILE A 102 1.89 -0.50 11.41
C ILE A 102 2.36 -1.89 10.99
N GLU A 103 3.68 -2.08 10.89
CA GLU A 103 4.29 -3.35 10.54
C GLU A 103 3.99 -4.45 11.55
N THR A 104 4.08 -4.13 12.85
CA THR A 104 3.72 -5.05 13.93
C THR A 104 2.27 -5.53 13.81
N ILE A 105 1.33 -4.61 13.54
CA ILE A 105 -0.09 -4.97 13.36
C ILE A 105 -0.26 -5.78 12.08
N ARG A 106 0.30 -5.33 10.95
CA ARG A 106 0.20 -6.02 9.65
C ARG A 106 0.68 -7.47 9.78
N CYS A 107 1.86 -7.65 10.35
CA CYS A 107 2.47 -8.95 10.50
C CYS A 107 1.74 -9.87 11.46
N TRP A 108 1.20 -9.34 12.56
CA TRP A 108 0.33 -10.16 13.42
C TRP A 108 -0.90 -10.69 12.66
N VAL A 109 -1.54 -9.85 11.84
CA VAL A 109 -2.70 -10.27 11.04
C VAL A 109 -2.29 -11.33 10.01
N GLU A 110 -1.18 -11.12 9.30
CA GLU A 110 -0.66 -12.06 8.29
C GLU A 110 -0.21 -13.39 8.90
N ASN A 111 0.26 -13.39 10.15
CA ASN A 111 0.56 -14.59 10.92
C ASN A 111 -0.68 -15.29 11.51
N GLY A 112 -1.90 -14.85 11.13
CA GLY A 112 -3.15 -15.50 11.50
C GLY A 112 -3.83 -14.94 12.75
N GLY A 113 -3.37 -13.80 13.27
CA GLY A 113 -4.06 -13.09 14.35
C GLY A 113 -4.09 -13.87 15.67
N LEU A 114 -2.99 -14.55 16.01
CA LEU A 114 -2.90 -15.45 17.16
C LEU A 114 -3.03 -14.72 18.50
N ASN A 115 -3.51 -15.42 19.53
CA ASN A 115 -3.54 -14.93 20.91
C ASN A 115 -2.36 -15.53 21.70
N ASN A 116 -1.16 -14.97 21.50
CA ASN A 116 0.11 -15.46 22.02
C ASN A 116 0.86 -14.40 22.83
#